data_AF-A0ABD5YKH9-F1
#
_entry.id   AF-A0ABD5YKH9-F1
#
_cell.length_a   1.000
_cell.length_b   1.000
_cell.length_c   1.000
_cell.angle_alpha   90.00
_cell.angle_beta   90.00
_cell.angle_gamma   90.00
#
_symmetry.space_group_name_H-M   'P 1'
#
loop_
_entity.id
_entity.type
_entity.pdbx_description
1 polymer ?
#
loop_
_entity_poly.entity_id
_entity_poly.type
_entity_poly.pdbx_seq_one_letter_code
_entity_poly.pdbx_strand_id
1 'polypeptide(L)'
;MSDDKFADSTGDGVSDGNVSRRGYLRTVAGAAALSVAGATASAGTVKANPITVENRKSGDARWFPSLPIRSRPWRITHRIEGYTSQTSITSGEAVEFHVSTDPPSSYRVEIYRLGWYGGDGGRLVACLPESRGTVQPIPDPDQLGKVQCNWPVTDRAETTKQWTTGLYLAKFVRTGGKHKGDSTAHAFAVRPRDDAQPSKLLVQLPYATSQAYNGWGGKSLYGFTSTDEDTDNGTESADVVSYDRPRQAPRLHMSYAIHALRFLEREGYDVSYVMDSDVHRNPEMLQRHDLIISSGHDEYWSRAQRDGFEAARDAGTNVAFLAANTALWQIRYEDDRTIVGYKENVEDDPMADTQDETGLFRDLPDPRPECELLGVMGTGAGREAAPNYTVVEDALDHPWMRNTGFKAGDTVVGCIGHEWDYIREDCAPSELTTFFHYEEGTADEDLLPTSVHRDANADAVAYEASSGAHVFSTGSLGYNWRLDPDPSWASTIWPLSDIKEYKPEVLTPDKRLQAFTRNVLNDLQKPN
;
A
#
# COMPACT_ATOMS: atom_id res chain seq x y z
N MET A 1 -24.21 23.51 -42.92
CA MET A 1 -25.42 23.49 -43.77
C MET A 1 -25.32 24.61 -44.79
N SER A 2 -24.71 24.30 -45.94
CA SER A 2 -25.04 24.81 -47.27
C SER A 2 -24.03 24.18 -48.24
N ASP A 3 -24.56 23.24 -49.02
CA ASP A 3 -23.97 22.57 -50.19
C ASP A 3 -23.67 23.62 -51.30
N ASP A 4 -22.97 23.40 -52.42
CA ASP A 4 -22.87 22.21 -53.28
C ASP A 4 -21.83 22.46 -54.42
N LYS A 5 -21.17 21.38 -54.88
CA LYS A 5 -20.68 21.02 -56.25
C LYS A 5 -19.76 21.94 -57.11
N PHE A 6 -18.66 21.37 -57.63
CA PHE A 6 -18.58 20.70 -58.95
C PHE A 6 -17.16 20.13 -59.21
N ALA A 7 -17.09 19.03 -59.95
CA ALA A 7 -15.88 18.38 -60.46
C ALA A 7 -15.76 18.62 -61.98
N ASP A 8 -14.54 18.71 -62.54
CA ASP A 8 -14.13 18.04 -63.79
C ASP A 8 -12.61 18.19 -64.05
N SER A 9 -12.14 17.55 -65.12
CA SER A 9 -10.89 16.83 -65.33
C SER A 9 -9.98 17.39 -66.47
N THR A 10 -8.92 16.63 -66.77
CA THR A 10 -7.96 16.69 -67.93
C THR A 10 -6.82 17.71 -67.79
N GLY A 11 -5.54 17.46 -68.07
CA GLY A 11 -4.78 16.60 -69.01
C GLY A 11 -3.71 17.55 -69.57
N ASP A 12 -2.39 17.37 -69.48
CA ASP A 12 -1.48 16.47 -70.21
C ASP A 12 -0.11 17.21 -70.21
N GLY A 13 1.00 16.48 -70.35
CA GLY A 13 2.27 17.09 -70.78
C GLY A 13 3.54 16.58 -70.10
N VAL A 14 3.95 15.35 -70.43
CA VAL A 14 5.34 14.89 -70.27
C VAL A 14 6.05 15.09 -71.60
N SER A 15 7.21 15.74 -71.58
CA SER A 15 8.16 15.81 -72.69
C SER A 15 9.39 14.95 -72.42
N ASP A 16 9.72 14.13 -73.41
CA ASP A 16 10.87 13.22 -73.52
C ASP A 16 12.22 13.95 -73.56
N GLY A 17 13.29 13.24 -73.19
CA GLY A 17 14.62 13.57 -73.75
C GLY A 17 15.87 12.97 -73.11
N ASN A 18 16.25 11.76 -73.56
CA ASN A 18 17.62 11.29 -73.86
C ASN A 18 18.69 11.01 -72.78
N VAL A 19 18.80 9.70 -72.47
CA VAL A 19 19.92 8.74 -72.71
C VAL A 19 21.36 9.26 -73.01
N SER A 20 22.34 8.73 -72.25
CA SER A 20 23.68 8.30 -72.74
C SER A 20 24.24 7.22 -71.78
N ARG A 21 24.40 5.95 -72.17
CA ARG A 21 25.47 5.22 -72.92
C ARG A 21 26.69 4.76 -72.08
N ARG A 22 26.94 3.43 -72.17
CA ARG A 22 28.12 2.58 -71.82
C ARG A 22 28.16 2.01 -70.38
N GLY A 23 28.44 0.72 -70.14
CA GLY A 23 28.93 -0.33 -71.04
C GLY A 23 28.77 -1.77 -70.52
N TYR A 24 28.67 -2.67 -71.50
CA TYR A 24 29.15 -4.05 -71.64
C TYR A 24 28.90 -5.19 -70.61
N LEU A 25 28.24 -6.22 -71.20
CA LEU A 25 28.52 -7.68 -71.22
C LEU A 25 27.91 -8.60 -70.16
N ARG A 26 27.03 -9.47 -70.71
CA ARG A 26 26.90 -10.94 -70.57
C ARG A 26 26.85 -11.46 -69.12
N THR A 27 25.83 -12.22 -68.70
CA THR A 27 25.57 -13.59 -69.19
C THR A 27 24.19 -14.08 -68.72
N VAL A 28 23.68 -15.05 -69.46
CA VAL A 28 22.40 -15.76 -69.41
C VAL A 28 22.09 -16.45 -68.07
N ALA A 29 20.80 -16.37 -67.73
CA ALA A 29 19.93 -17.26 -66.94
C ALA A 29 20.51 -18.53 -66.29
N GLY A 30 20.12 -18.75 -65.03
CA GLY A 30 20.14 -20.05 -64.36
C GLY A 30 19.57 -19.94 -62.94
N ALA A 31 18.40 -20.52 -62.72
CA ALA A 31 17.58 -20.39 -61.52
C ALA A 31 18.31 -20.70 -60.19
N ALA A 32 18.20 -19.78 -59.24
CA ALA A 32 18.33 -20.04 -57.82
C ALA A 32 17.00 -19.71 -57.16
N ALA A 33 16.24 -20.73 -56.78
CA ALA A 33 15.15 -20.57 -55.84
C ALA A 33 15.76 -20.21 -54.48
N LEU A 34 15.86 -18.90 -54.18
CA LEU A 34 16.02 -18.46 -52.81
C LEU A 34 14.69 -18.69 -52.10
N SER A 35 14.58 -19.83 -51.44
CA SER A 35 13.72 -19.97 -50.28
C SER A 35 14.15 -18.91 -49.27
N VAL A 36 13.50 -17.75 -49.31
CA VAL A 36 13.45 -16.85 -48.17
C VAL A 36 12.66 -17.60 -47.12
N ALA A 37 13.38 -18.36 -46.28
CA ALA A 37 12.88 -18.73 -44.98
C ALA A 37 12.64 -17.41 -44.26
N GLY A 38 11.41 -16.90 -44.37
CA GLY A 38 10.92 -15.86 -43.50
C GLY A 38 11.03 -16.44 -42.10
N ALA A 39 12.10 -16.08 -41.40
CA ALA A 39 12.11 -16.13 -39.96
C ALA A 39 10.98 -15.18 -39.55
N THR A 40 9.76 -15.73 -39.39
CA THR A 40 8.79 -15.14 -38.50
C THR A 40 9.47 -15.19 -37.14
N ALA A 41 10.20 -14.12 -36.82
CA ALA A 41 10.40 -13.77 -35.44
C ALA A 41 9.00 -13.79 -34.85
N SER A 42 8.72 -14.81 -34.04
CA SER A 42 7.62 -14.74 -33.11
C SER A 42 7.93 -13.50 -32.29
N ALA A 43 7.36 -12.36 -32.69
CA ALA A 43 7.25 -11.21 -31.83
C ALA A 43 6.48 -11.75 -30.63
N GLY A 44 7.21 -12.16 -29.59
CA GLY A 44 6.62 -12.60 -28.35
C GLY A 44 5.66 -11.50 -27.98
N THR A 45 4.37 -11.84 -27.91
CA THR A 45 3.37 -10.89 -27.45
C THR A 45 3.81 -10.50 -26.06
N VAL A 46 4.36 -9.29 -25.92
CA VAL A 46 4.70 -8.74 -24.60
C VAL A 46 3.40 -8.80 -23.82
N LYS A 47 3.38 -9.65 -22.79
CA LYS A 47 2.19 -9.81 -21.95
C LYS A 47 1.89 -8.43 -21.37
N ALA A 48 0.70 -7.91 -21.67
CA ALA A 48 0.33 -6.59 -21.21
C ALA A 48 0.35 -6.56 -19.68
N ASN A 49 0.97 -5.52 -19.10
CA ASN A 49 0.94 -5.27 -17.66
C ASN A 49 -0.54 -5.26 -17.19
N PRO A 50 -0.96 -6.20 -16.31
CA PRO A 50 -2.34 -6.30 -15.83
C PRO A 50 -2.84 -4.99 -15.20
N ILE A 51 -1.97 -4.26 -14.50
CA ILE A 51 -2.29 -2.99 -13.85
C ILE A 51 -2.60 -1.90 -14.87
N THR A 52 -1.81 -1.79 -15.95
CA THR A 52 -2.08 -0.83 -17.02
C THR A 52 -3.39 -1.14 -17.74
N VAL A 53 -3.72 -2.42 -17.92
CA VAL A 53 -4.99 -2.84 -18.53
C VAL A 53 -6.16 -2.52 -17.60
N GLU A 54 -6.02 -2.80 -16.30
CA GLU A 54 -7.01 -2.52 -15.28
C GLU A 54 -7.34 -1.02 -15.18
N ASN A 55 -6.31 -0.17 -15.20
CA ASN A 55 -6.46 1.29 -15.09
C ASN A 55 -7.05 1.99 -16.31
N ARG A 56 -7.27 1.27 -17.42
CA ARG A 56 -8.05 1.78 -18.56
C ARG A 56 -9.56 1.68 -18.34
N LYS A 57 -10.01 0.93 -17.33
CA LYS A 57 -11.43 0.82 -16.97
C LYS A 57 -11.86 2.09 -16.23
N SER A 58 -13.16 2.41 -16.33
CA SER A 58 -13.74 3.57 -15.63
C SER A 58 -13.66 3.40 -14.12
N GLY A 59 -13.24 4.45 -13.42
CA GLY A 59 -13.28 4.52 -11.97
C GLY A 59 -14.67 4.89 -11.42
N ASP A 60 -14.78 4.86 -10.11
CA ASP A 60 -15.96 5.25 -9.34
C ASP A 60 -15.53 5.78 -7.97
N ALA A 61 -15.52 7.12 -7.81
CA ALA A 61 -15.14 7.80 -6.58
C ALA A 61 -16.05 7.53 -5.36
N ARG A 62 -17.17 6.80 -5.53
CA ARG A 62 -18.08 6.44 -4.43
C ARG A 62 -17.57 5.26 -3.59
N TRP A 63 -16.39 4.74 -3.87
CA TRP A 63 -15.79 3.64 -3.10
C TRP A 63 -15.59 4.00 -1.61
N PHE A 64 -15.43 5.28 -1.28
CA PHE A 64 -15.22 5.72 0.10
C PHE A 64 -16.50 5.57 0.96
N PRO A 65 -16.46 4.95 2.15
CA PRO A 65 -17.62 4.75 3.01
C PRO A 65 -18.00 6.03 3.78
N SER A 66 -19.27 6.13 4.22
CA SER A 66 -19.75 7.29 5.01
C SER A 66 -19.44 7.22 6.51
N LEU A 67 -19.06 6.04 7.01
CA LEU A 67 -18.64 5.78 8.41
C LEU A 67 -19.60 6.36 9.47
N PRO A 68 -20.87 5.93 9.49
CA PRO A 68 -21.88 6.46 10.41
C PRO A 68 -21.70 5.92 11.83
N ILE A 69 -20.84 6.56 12.62
CA ILE A 69 -20.59 6.18 14.01
C ILE A 69 -21.91 6.21 14.79
N ARG A 70 -22.18 5.12 15.51
CA ARG A 70 -23.37 4.99 16.37
C ARG A 70 -23.04 5.17 17.85
N SER A 71 -21.78 4.94 18.26
CA SER A 71 -21.27 4.92 19.64
C SER A 71 -22.27 4.40 20.69
N ARG A 72 -22.14 3.12 21.07
CA ARG A 72 -22.63 2.70 22.40
C ARG A 72 -21.69 3.31 23.45
N PRO A 73 -22.13 3.59 24.68
CA PRO A 73 -21.38 4.43 25.63
C PRO A 73 -19.93 3.99 25.87
N TRP A 74 -19.57 2.74 25.55
CA TRP A 74 -18.23 2.19 25.75
C TRP A 74 -17.69 1.35 24.57
N ARG A 75 -18.33 1.32 23.38
CA ARG A 75 -17.83 0.52 22.23
C ARG A 75 -18.15 1.15 20.87
N ILE A 76 -17.13 1.32 20.03
CA ILE A 76 -17.28 1.89 18.69
C ILE A 76 -17.98 0.88 17.79
N THR A 77 -19.17 1.25 17.31
CA THR A 77 -20.05 0.45 16.45
C THR A 77 -20.73 1.35 15.42
N HIS A 78 -21.19 0.75 14.33
CA HIS A 78 -21.86 1.47 13.24
C HIS A 78 -23.29 0.98 13.03
N ARG A 79 -24.09 1.76 12.31
CA ARG A 79 -25.47 1.35 11.93
C ARG A 79 -25.51 0.26 10.86
N ILE A 80 -24.40 0.07 10.14
CA ILE A 80 -24.11 -1.08 9.28
C ILE A 80 -22.62 -1.39 9.40
N GLU A 81 -22.27 -2.65 9.57
CA GLU A 81 -20.88 -3.09 9.71
C GLU A 81 -20.73 -4.54 9.28
N GLY A 82 -19.53 -4.91 8.89
CA GLY A 82 -19.23 -6.26 8.47
C GLY A 82 -17.75 -6.50 8.28
N TYR A 83 -17.41 -7.77 8.07
CA TYR A 83 -16.05 -8.24 7.83
C TYR A 83 -16.07 -9.42 6.86
N THR A 84 -14.88 -9.79 6.37
CA THR A 84 -14.68 -10.92 5.47
C THR A 84 -14.13 -12.14 6.22
N SER A 85 -14.52 -13.35 5.82
CA SER A 85 -13.93 -14.60 6.34
C SER A 85 -12.45 -14.74 5.96
N GLN A 86 -12.04 -14.14 4.84
CA GLN A 86 -10.67 -14.19 4.31
C GLN A 86 -9.98 -12.82 4.43
N THR A 87 -8.70 -12.80 4.79
CA THR A 87 -7.87 -11.56 4.75
C THR A 87 -7.40 -11.26 3.33
N SER A 88 -7.18 -12.32 2.56
CA SER A 88 -6.76 -12.30 1.18
C SER A 88 -7.35 -13.51 0.44
N ILE A 89 -7.43 -13.39 -0.88
CA ILE A 89 -7.85 -14.49 -1.77
C ILE A 89 -6.99 -14.47 -3.05
N THR A 90 -6.90 -15.58 -3.76
CA THR A 90 -6.45 -15.58 -5.16
C THR A 90 -7.64 -15.49 -6.11
N SER A 91 -7.35 -15.07 -7.35
CA SER A 91 -8.37 -14.91 -8.38
C SER A 91 -9.00 -16.25 -8.77
N GLY A 92 -10.32 -16.37 -8.55
CA GLY A 92 -11.10 -17.60 -8.72
C GLY A 92 -11.60 -18.20 -7.40
N GLU A 93 -11.11 -17.73 -6.25
CA GLU A 93 -11.66 -18.06 -4.94
C GLU A 93 -12.86 -17.16 -4.61
N ALA A 94 -13.68 -17.58 -3.66
CA ALA A 94 -14.75 -16.74 -3.16
C ALA A 94 -14.32 -15.96 -1.93
N VAL A 95 -14.93 -14.79 -1.76
CA VAL A 95 -14.90 -14.05 -0.50
C VAL A 95 -16.28 -14.09 0.14
N GLU A 96 -16.31 -14.38 1.43
CA GLU A 96 -17.53 -14.45 2.23
C GLU A 96 -17.63 -13.26 3.17
N PHE A 97 -18.85 -12.77 3.35
CA PHE A 97 -19.15 -11.57 4.11
C PHE A 97 -20.07 -11.87 5.29
N HIS A 98 -19.81 -11.17 6.38
CA HIS A 98 -20.61 -11.21 7.60
C HIS A 98 -21.13 -9.82 7.87
N VAL A 99 -22.44 -9.58 7.76
CA VAL A 99 -23.02 -8.23 7.86
C VAL A 99 -24.04 -8.12 8.97
N SER A 100 -23.93 -7.05 9.75
CA SER A 100 -24.89 -6.61 10.75
C SER A 100 -25.49 -5.26 10.36
N THR A 101 -26.80 -5.11 10.55
CA THR A 101 -27.48 -3.82 10.42
C THR A 101 -28.31 -3.55 11.67
N ASP A 102 -28.05 -2.42 12.32
CA ASP A 102 -28.79 -1.98 13.50
C ASP A 102 -29.26 -0.51 13.33
N PRO A 103 -30.58 -0.24 13.23
CA PRO A 103 -31.68 -1.22 13.24
C PRO A 103 -31.69 -2.10 11.97
N PRO A 104 -32.39 -3.26 11.97
CA PRO A 104 -32.53 -4.11 10.79
C PRO A 104 -32.96 -3.34 9.54
N SER A 105 -32.30 -3.57 8.41
CA SER A 105 -32.63 -2.93 7.13
C SER A 105 -32.13 -3.73 5.94
N SER A 106 -32.65 -3.45 4.75
CA SER A 106 -32.00 -3.89 3.52
C SER A 106 -30.66 -3.19 3.31
N TYR A 107 -29.72 -3.93 2.74
CA TYR A 107 -28.37 -3.46 2.44
C TYR A 107 -27.83 -4.14 1.17
N ARG A 108 -26.68 -3.67 0.73
CA ARG A 108 -25.93 -4.23 -0.40
C ARG A 108 -24.44 -4.27 -0.09
N VAL A 109 -23.76 -5.28 -0.64
CA VAL A 109 -22.29 -5.34 -0.69
C VAL A 109 -21.82 -4.85 -2.07
N GLU A 110 -21.09 -3.75 -2.08
CA GLU A 110 -20.41 -3.20 -3.25
C GLU A 110 -18.91 -3.47 -3.11
N ILE A 111 -18.32 -4.15 -4.08
CA ILE A 111 -16.90 -4.52 -4.03
C ILE A 111 -16.13 -3.61 -4.97
N TYR A 112 -15.13 -2.94 -4.42
CA TYR A 112 -14.27 -2.01 -5.13
C TYR A 112 -12.84 -2.52 -5.15
N ARG A 113 -12.14 -2.41 -6.29
CA ARG A 113 -10.67 -2.52 -6.36
C ARG A 113 -10.13 -1.10 -6.27
N LEU A 114 -9.23 -0.83 -5.34
CA LEU A 114 -8.56 0.47 -5.22
C LEU A 114 -7.39 0.56 -6.21
N GLY A 115 -7.09 1.77 -6.66
CA GLY A 115 -6.10 2.00 -7.72
C GLY A 115 -6.22 3.39 -8.34
N TRP A 116 -5.53 3.64 -9.44
CA TRP A 116 -5.49 4.99 -10.04
C TRP A 116 -6.79 5.39 -10.72
N TYR A 117 -7.25 4.62 -11.71
CA TYR A 117 -8.48 4.83 -12.51
C TYR A 117 -8.72 6.29 -12.95
N GLY A 118 -7.69 6.98 -13.42
CA GLY A 118 -7.80 8.38 -13.86
C GLY A 118 -8.00 9.40 -12.73
N GLY A 119 -7.73 9.00 -11.49
CA GLY A 119 -7.84 9.84 -10.30
C GLY A 119 -9.00 9.48 -9.37
N ASP A 120 -9.92 8.61 -9.79
CA ASP A 120 -11.12 8.23 -9.00
C ASP A 120 -10.79 7.39 -7.76
N GLY A 121 -9.64 6.70 -7.73
CA GLY A 121 -9.14 5.97 -6.55
C GLY A 121 -9.68 4.55 -6.39
N GLY A 122 -10.74 4.20 -7.10
CA GLY A 122 -11.29 2.85 -7.07
C GLY A 122 -12.23 2.58 -8.23
N ARG A 123 -12.49 1.31 -8.47
CA ARG A 123 -13.43 0.82 -9.47
C ARG A 123 -14.38 -0.18 -8.84
N LEU A 124 -15.68 -0.01 -9.08
CA LEU A 124 -16.68 -1.01 -8.73
C LEU A 124 -16.44 -2.27 -9.57
N VAL A 125 -16.06 -3.37 -8.91
CA VAL A 125 -15.77 -4.65 -9.56
C VAL A 125 -16.96 -5.60 -9.53
N ALA A 126 -17.77 -5.52 -8.48
CA ALA A 126 -18.94 -6.34 -8.29
C ALA A 126 -19.94 -5.63 -7.37
N CYS A 127 -21.20 -5.94 -7.54
CA CYS A 127 -22.30 -5.36 -6.79
C CYS A 127 -23.30 -6.49 -6.54
N LEU A 128 -23.32 -7.01 -5.32
CA LEU A 128 -24.16 -8.15 -4.98
C LEU A 128 -25.65 -7.77 -5.00
N PRO A 129 -26.56 -8.75 -5.14
CA PRO A 129 -27.98 -8.53 -4.93
C PRO A 129 -28.24 -7.89 -3.55
N GLU A 130 -29.38 -7.22 -3.43
CA GLU A 130 -29.79 -6.66 -2.15
C GLU A 130 -30.14 -7.79 -1.16
N SER A 131 -29.62 -7.67 0.06
CA SER A 131 -29.84 -8.60 1.17
C SER A 131 -30.59 -7.90 2.31
N ARG A 132 -31.23 -8.68 3.17
CA ARG A 132 -31.93 -8.16 4.36
C ARG A 132 -31.09 -8.41 5.60
N GLY A 133 -30.61 -7.33 6.21
CA GLY A 133 -29.77 -7.39 7.40
C GLY A 133 -30.57 -7.48 8.69
N THR A 134 -29.95 -8.12 9.67
CA THR A 134 -30.40 -8.20 11.05
C THR A 134 -29.30 -7.69 11.97
N VAL A 135 -29.64 -7.41 13.23
CA VAL A 135 -28.64 -7.11 14.24
C VAL A 135 -27.92 -8.42 14.59
N GLN A 136 -26.59 -8.39 14.55
CA GLN A 136 -25.74 -9.50 15.00
C GLN A 136 -25.16 -9.17 16.40
N PRO A 137 -24.86 -10.18 17.24
CA PRO A 137 -24.35 -9.96 18.59
C PRO A 137 -22.93 -9.36 18.56
N ILE A 138 -22.64 -8.46 19.51
CA ILE A 138 -21.28 -7.98 19.76
C ILE A 138 -20.80 -8.74 20.99
N PRO A 139 -19.84 -9.67 20.86
CA PRO A 139 -19.31 -10.43 21.99
C PRO A 139 -18.56 -9.53 22.97
N ASP A 140 -18.57 -9.92 24.23
CA ASP A 140 -17.64 -9.35 25.22
C ASP A 140 -16.21 -9.86 24.95
N PRO A 141 -15.17 -9.06 25.26
CA PRO A 141 -13.80 -9.54 25.21
C PRO A 141 -13.60 -10.73 26.15
N ASP A 142 -12.74 -11.66 25.76
CA ASP A 142 -12.27 -12.71 26.67
C ASP A 142 -11.19 -12.19 27.65
N GLN A 143 -10.61 -13.10 28.42
CA GLN A 143 -9.61 -12.80 29.46
C GLN A 143 -8.38 -12.07 28.93
N LEU A 144 -8.00 -12.27 27.65
CA LEU A 144 -6.88 -11.61 26.99
C LEU A 144 -7.33 -10.42 26.13
N GLY A 145 -8.60 -10.01 26.27
CA GLY A 145 -9.20 -8.92 25.52
C GLY A 145 -9.60 -9.28 24.08
N LYS A 146 -9.56 -10.56 23.68
CA LYS A 146 -9.94 -10.95 22.32
C LYS A 146 -11.45 -10.82 22.15
N VAL A 147 -11.84 -9.98 21.18
CA VAL A 147 -13.20 -9.93 20.67
C VAL A 147 -13.26 -10.69 19.35
N GLN A 148 -14.07 -11.74 19.28
CA GLN A 148 -14.23 -12.55 18.07
C GLN A 148 -15.71 -12.82 17.81
N CYS A 149 -16.21 -12.34 16.68
CA CYS A 149 -17.57 -12.62 16.25
C CYS A 149 -17.70 -14.04 15.69
N ASN A 150 -18.90 -14.60 15.82
CA ASN A 150 -19.32 -15.84 15.14
C ASN A 150 -20.58 -15.54 14.32
N TRP A 151 -20.52 -14.46 13.52
CA TRP A 151 -21.66 -14.09 12.69
C TRP A 151 -21.81 -15.12 11.56
N PRO A 152 -23.04 -15.41 11.11
CA PRO A 152 -23.23 -16.27 9.95
C PRO A 152 -22.80 -15.53 8.68
N VAL A 153 -22.28 -16.29 7.71
CA VAL A 153 -22.07 -15.77 6.36
C VAL A 153 -23.41 -15.28 5.80
N THR A 154 -23.49 -13.99 5.48
CA THR A 154 -24.70 -13.37 4.94
C THR A 154 -24.68 -13.30 3.43
N ASP A 155 -23.50 -13.11 2.84
CA ASP A 155 -23.31 -12.96 1.40
C ASP A 155 -21.99 -13.60 0.97
N ARG A 156 -21.89 -13.93 -0.32
CA ARG A 156 -20.70 -14.50 -0.93
C ARG A 156 -20.51 -13.95 -2.33
N ALA A 157 -19.28 -13.56 -2.65
CA ALA A 157 -18.90 -13.18 -4.01
C ALA A 157 -17.90 -14.19 -4.58
N GLU A 158 -18.28 -14.83 -5.69
CA GLU A 158 -17.37 -15.64 -6.49
C GLU A 158 -16.47 -14.69 -7.30
N THR A 159 -15.15 -14.74 -7.08
CA THR A 159 -14.23 -13.96 -7.90
C THR A 159 -13.96 -14.65 -9.22
N THR A 160 -13.74 -13.86 -10.27
CA THR A 160 -13.40 -14.40 -11.59
C THR A 160 -11.92 -14.22 -11.85
N LYS A 161 -11.39 -14.97 -12.82
CA LYS A 161 -10.02 -14.81 -13.34
C LYS A 161 -9.69 -13.39 -13.86
N GLN A 162 -10.68 -12.51 -13.95
CA GLN A 162 -10.53 -11.12 -14.38
C GLN A 162 -10.28 -10.15 -13.23
N TRP A 163 -10.31 -10.62 -11.98
CA TRP A 163 -9.98 -9.81 -10.81
C TRP A 163 -8.46 -9.64 -10.74
N THR A 164 -8.01 -8.45 -11.11
CA THR A 164 -6.61 -8.04 -11.06
C THR A 164 -6.13 -7.98 -9.61
N THR A 165 -4.89 -8.41 -9.33
CA THR A 165 -4.29 -8.26 -8.00
C THR A 165 -4.41 -6.83 -7.48
N GLY A 166 -4.60 -6.63 -6.18
CA GLY A 166 -4.83 -5.32 -5.61
C GLY A 166 -5.40 -5.34 -4.20
N LEU A 167 -5.50 -4.14 -3.62
CA LEU A 167 -6.31 -3.87 -2.44
C LEU A 167 -7.78 -3.71 -2.85
N TYR A 168 -8.67 -4.44 -2.20
CA TYR A 168 -10.10 -4.39 -2.42
C TYR A 168 -10.83 -3.95 -1.16
N LEU A 169 -11.96 -3.27 -1.35
CA LEU A 169 -12.92 -2.94 -0.30
C LEU A 169 -14.25 -3.63 -0.56
N ALA A 170 -14.76 -4.33 0.43
CA ALA A 170 -16.16 -4.68 0.53
C ALA A 170 -16.89 -3.55 1.27
N LYS A 171 -17.61 -2.70 0.54
CA LYS A 171 -18.42 -1.61 1.08
C LYS A 171 -19.84 -2.12 1.35
N PHE A 172 -20.25 -2.06 2.61
CA PHE A 172 -21.58 -2.44 3.06
C PHE A 172 -22.46 -1.18 3.09
N VAL A 173 -23.51 -1.13 2.28
CA VAL A 173 -24.35 0.07 2.11
C VAL A 173 -25.80 -0.23 2.47
N ARG A 174 -26.39 0.55 3.38
CA ARG A 174 -27.83 0.46 3.68
C ARG A 174 -28.64 0.99 2.50
N THR A 175 -29.55 0.18 1.98
CA THR A 175 -30.40 0.55 0.84
C THR A 175 -31.83 0.92 1.24
N GLY A 176 -32.24 0.57 2.47
CA GLY A 176 -33.56 0.87 3.02
C GLY A 176 -33.55 1.36 4.47
N GLY A 177 -34.72 1.78 4.94
CA GLY A 177 -34.91 2.33 6.30
C GLY A 177 -34.52 3.79 6.45
N LYS A 178 -34.62 4.31 7.68
CA LYS A 178 -34.40 5.73 8.02
C LYS A 178 -32.99 6.23 7.69
N HIS A 179 -32.00 5.34 7.71
CA HIS A 179 -30.59 5.69 7.50
C HIS A 179 -30.04 5.11 6.19
N LYS A 180 -30.86 5.08 5.13
CA LYS A 180 -30.42 4.71 3.79
C LYS A 180 -29.19 5.55 3.39
N GLY A 181 -28.17 4.90 2.81
CA GLY A 181 -26.90 5.52 2.37
C GLY A 181 -25.78 5.43 3.39
N ASP A 182 -26.07 5.12 4.66
CA ASP A 182 -25.06 4.74 5.65
C ASP A 182 -24.21 3.57 5.13
N SER A 183 -22.89 3.68 5.29
CA SER A 183 -21.97 2.65 4.83
C SER A 183 -20.69 2.55 5.63
N THR A 184 -20.18 1.33 5.73
CA THR A 184 -18.84 0.98 6.22
C THR A 184 -18.12 0.13 5.18
N ALA A 185 -16.84 -0.15 5.38
CA ALA A 185 -16.09 -1.00 4.47
C ALA A 185 -15.06 -1.86 5.20
N HIS A 186 -14.77 -3.02 4.63
CA HIS A 186 -13.71 -3.91 5.08
C HIS A 186 -12.72 -4.17 3.95
N ALA A 187 -11.43 -4.14 4.27
CA ALA A 187 -10.37 -4.36 3.30
C ALA A 187 -9.98 -5.84 3.20
N PHE A 188 -9.66 -6.28 1.99
CA PHE A 188 -9.04 -7.57 1.71
C PHE A 188 -8.15 -7.47 0.47
N ALA A 189 -7.19 -8.38 0.30
CA ALA A 189 -6.35 -8.41 -0.90
C ALA A 189 -6.82 -9.46 -1.90
N VAL A 190 -6.65 -9.16 -3.18
CA VAL A 190 -6.58 -10.19 -4.22
C VAL A 190 -5.12 -10.36 -4.59
N ARG A 191 -4.57 -11.51 -4.25
CA ARG A 191 -3.17 -11.88 -4.44
C ARG A 191 -2.90 -12.20 -5.91
N PRO A 192 -1.65 -12.09 -6.39
CA PRO A 192 -1.28 -12.67 -7.66
C PRO A 192 -1.60 -14.18 -7.66
N ARG A 193 -1.90 -14.73 -8.84
CA ARG A 193 -2.11 -16.18 -8.97
C ARG A 193 -0.77 -16.88 -8.95
N ASP A 194 -0.69 -18.04 -8.32
CA ASP A 194 0.56 -18.82 -8.26
C ASP A 194 1.05 -19.25 -9.65
N ASP A 195 0.11 -19.48 -10.58
CA ASP A 195 0.38 -19.82 -11.98
C ASP A 195 0.61 -18.62 -12.91
N ALA A 196 0.53 -17.38 -12.37
CA ALA A 196 0.89 -16.20 -13.11
C ALA A 196 2.41 -15.97 -13.06
N GLN A 197 2.92 -15.30 -14.09
CA GLN A 197 4.25 -14.70 -14.01
C GLN A 197 4.25 -13.67 -12.86
N PRO A 198 5.25 -13.71 -11.97
CA PRO A 198 5.43 -12.67 -10.95
C PRO A 198 5.49 -11.30 -11.61
N SER A 199 4.92 -10.31 -10.94
CA SER A 199 5.15 -8.91 -11.30
C SER A 199 6.58 -8.52 -10.96
N LYS A 200 7.05 -7.38 -11.48
CA LYS A 200 8.35 -6.84 -11.08
C LYS A 200 8.35 -6.37 -9.63
N LEU A 201 7.27 -5.73 -9.21
CA LEU A 201 7.09 -5.18 -7.86
C LEU A 201 6.08 -6.02 -7.08
N LEU A 202 6.36 -6.27 -5.80
CA LEU A 202 5.39 -6.79 -4.84
C LEU A 202 5.25 -5.81 -3.67
N VAL A 203 4.03 -5.42 -3.34
CA VAL A 203 3.72 -4.54 -2.20
C VAL A 203 3.03 -5.34 -1.10
N GLN A 204 3.63 -5.34 0.10
CA GLN A 204 3.00 -5.79 1.33
C GLN A 204 2.16 -4.65 1.93
N LEU A 205 0.94 -4.99 2.38
CA LEU A 205 -0.02 -4.07 2.98
C LEU A 205 -0.25 -4.36 4.48
N PRO A 206 -0.47 -3.32 5.31
CA PRO A 206 -0.41 -3.40 6.77
C PRO A 206 -1.75 -3.79 7.41
N TYR A 207 -2.13 -5.05 7.27
CA TYR A 207 -3.40 -5.59 7.74
C TYR A 207 -3.37 -6.01 9.22
N ALA A 208 -2.23 -6.52 9.70
CA ALA A 208 -1.89 -6.75 11.11
C ALA A 208 -1.92 -5.43 11.88
N THR A 209 -1.22 -4.39 11.42
CA THR A 209 -1.30 -3.04 12.04
C THR A 209 -2.75 -2.56 12.07
N SER A 210 -3.47 -2.66 10.95
CA SER A 210 -4.88 -2.26 10.92
C SER A 210 -5.72 -2.96 11.98
N GLN A 211 -5.36 -4.18 12.37
CA GLN A 211 -6.04 -4.95 13.41
C GLN A 211 -5.54 -4.69 14.82
N ALA A 212 -4.24 -4.41 14.99
CA ALA A 212 -3.66 -3.98 16.25
C ALA A 212 -4.37 -2.71 16.79
N TYR A 213 -4.70 -1.77 15.90
CA TYR A 213 -5.44 -0.54 16.22
C TYR A 213 -6.97 -0.68 16.19
N ASN A 214 -7.51 -1.88 15.94
CA ASN A 214 -8.95 -2.04 15.79
C ASN A 214 -9.66 -2.16 17.13
N GLY A 215 -10.08 -1.03 17.71
CA GLY A 215 -10.90 -1.00 18.94
C GLY A 215 -12.37 -1.39 18.75
N TRP A 216 -12.76 -1.94 17.60
CA TRP A 216 -14.14 -2.40 17.42
C TRP A 216 -14.46 -3.49 18.44
N GLY A 217 -15.62 -3.37 19.07
CA GLY A 217 -16.02 -4.30 20.12
C GLY A 217 -15.33 -4.06 21.47
N GLY A 218 -14.50 -3.01 21.61
CA GLY A 218 -14.05 -2.45 22.89
C GLY A 218 -12.60 -2.73 23.29
N LYS A 219 -11.86 -3.54 22.52
CA LYS A 219 -10.46 -3.88 22.80
C LYS A 219 -9.60 -3.89 21.54
N SER A 220 -8.35 -3.45 21.69
CA SER A 220 -7.29 -3.40 20.68
C SER A 220 -5.93 -3.65 21.35
N LEU A 221 -4.84 -3.80 20.61
CA LEU A 221 -3.49 -3.94 21.20
C LEU A 221 -2.96 -2.62 21.82
N TYR A 222 -3.80 -1.60 21.95
CA TYR A 222 -3.49 -0.30 22.51
C TYR A 222 -4.55 0.09 23.56
N GLY A 223 -4.13 0.57 24.73
CA GLY A 223 -5.06 1.08 25.74
C GLY A 223 -5.92 2.25 25.22
N PHE A 224 -5.33 3.22 24.52
CA PHE A 224 -6.05 4.43 24.07
C PHE A 224 -7.17 4.20 23.03
N THR A 225 -7.18 3.06 22.35
CA THR A 225 -8.28 2.63 21.46
C THR A 225 -9.17 1.55 22.07
N SER A 226 -8.88 1.16 23.31
CA SER A 226 -9.67 0.23 24.11
C SER A 226 -10.57 1.01 25.08
N THR A 227 -11.73 0.43 25.40
CA THR A 227 -12.80 1.15 26.10
C THR A 227 -13.57 0.29 27.12
N ASP A 228 -13.32 -1.02 27.18
CA ASP A 228 -13.83 -1.93 28.23
C ASP A 228 -12.87 -2.01 29.43
N GLU A 229 -13.28 -2.71 30.49
CA GLU A 229 -12.47 -3.00 31.69
C GLU A 229 -11.15 -3.70 31.34
N ASP A 230 -10.16 -3.60 32.22
CA ASP A 230 -8.85 -4.24 32.08
C ASP A 230 -8.96 -5.76 31.83
N THR A 231 -7.99 -6.31 31.11
CA THR A 231 -7.84 -7.76 30.90
C THR A 231 -7.52 -8.47 32.22
N ASP A 232 -7.54 -9.81 32.22
CA ASP A 232 -7.10 -10.59 33.38
C ASP A 232 -5.60 -10.36 33.69
N ASN A 233 -4.83 -9.86 32.72
CA ASN A 233 -3.43 -9.44 32.89
C ASN A 233 -3.30 -7.98 33.40
N GLY A 234 -4.41 -7.31 33.70
CA GLY A 234 -4.41 -5.96 34.29
C GLY A 234 -4.09 -4.84 33.30
N THR A 235 -4.21 -5.09 31.99
CA THR A 235 -3.95 -4.09 30.94
C THR A 235 -5.24 -3.54 30.32
N GLU A 236 -5.25 -2.25 29.97
CA GLU A 236 -6.35 -1.65 29.19
C GLU A 236 -6.38 -2.21 27.76
N SER A 237 -5.20 -2.50 27.19
CA SER A 237 -5.03 -3.17 25.90
C SER A 237 -5.42 -4.65 25.96
N ALA A 238 -5.69 -5.24 24.79
CA ALA A 238 -5.74 -6.68 24.62
C ALA A 238 -4.35 -7.23 24.29
N ASP A 239 -4.11 -8.48 24.64
CA ASP A 239 -2.94 -9.23 24.20
C ASP A 239 -3.23 -10.05 22.94
N VAL A 240 -4.52 -10.28 22.66
CA VAL A 240 -4.96 -11.09 21.52
C VAL A 240 -6.09 -10.39 20.77
N VAL A 241 -6.00 -10.33 19.44
CA VAL A 241 -7.01 -9.72 18.57
C VAL A 241 -7.35 -10.61 17.37
N SER A 242 -8.62 -10.63 16.95
CA SER A 242 -9.09 -11.49 15.85
C SER A 242 -9.60 -10.70 14.64
N TYR A 243 -9.25 -11.14 13.42
CA TYR A 243 -9.80 -10.60 12.17
C TYR A 243 -11.28 -10.94 11.96
N ASP A 244 -11.87 -11.85 12.74
CA ASP A 244 -13.29 -12.22 12.69
C ASP A 244 -14.15 -11.20 13.43
N ARG A 245 -13.98 -9.93 13.09
CA ARG A 245 -14.78 -8.81 13.61
C ARG A 245 -14.75 -7.62 12.66
N PRO A 246 -15.79 -6.76 12.67
CA PRO A 246 -15.76 -5.52 11.90
C PRO A 246 -14.61 -4.60 12.30
N ARG A 247 -14.37 -3.60 11.46
CA ARG A 247 -13.40 -2.53 11.72
C ARG A 247 -14.10 -1.21 11.94
N GLN A 248 -13.51 -0.37 12.79
CA GLN A 248 -14.01 0.99 13.00
C GLN A 248 -13.98 1.80 11.68
N ALA A 249 -12.92 1.65 10.90
CA ALA A 249 -12.81 2.12 9.52
C ALA A 249 -11.53 1.53 8.89
N PRO A 250 -11.41 1.43 7.55
CA PRO A 250 -10.15 1.07 6.90
C PRO A 250 -9.15 2.25 6.88
N ARG A 251 -9.13 3.10 7.93
CA ARG A 251 -8.45 4.40 7.97
C ARG A 251 -6.98 4.29 7.58
N LEU A 252 -6.19 3.40 8.21
CA LEU A 252 -4.75 3.31 7.94
C LEU A 252 -4.41 3.01 6.47
N HIS A 253 -5.17 2.12 5.82
CA HIS A 253 -5.01 1.86 4.38
C HIS A 253 -5.31 3.11 3.54
N MET A 254 -6.32 3.89 3.93
CA MET A 254 -6.71 5.10 3.20
C MET A 254 -5.85 6.32 3.54
N SER A 255 -5.21 6.34 4.71
CA SER A 255 -4.35 7.43 5.15
C SER A 255 -2.95 7.32 4.57
N TYR A 256 -2.43 6.09 4.40
CA TYR A 256 -1.01 5.89 4.14
C TYR A 256 -0.72 5.03 2.90
N ALA A 257 -1.41 3.90 2.72
CA ALA A 257 -1.07 2.95 1.65
C ALA A 257 -1.60 3.40 0.26
N ILE A 258 -2.83 3.90 0.20
CA ILE A 258 -3.51 4.19 -1.07
C ILE A 258 -2.76 5.21 -1.96
N HIS A 259 -2.02 6.15 -1.37
CA HIS A 259 -1.25 7.15 -2.10
C HIS A 259 -0.10 6.52 -2.89
N ALA A 260 0.67 5.62 -2.26
CA ALA A 260 1.70 4.85 -2.94
C ALA A 260 1.10 3.93 -4.01
N LEU A 261 0.00 3.25 -3.70
CA LEU A 261 -0.74 2.40 -4.66
C LEU A 261 -1.12 3.17 -5.92
N ARG A 262 -1.81 4.30 -5.76
CA ARG A 262 -2.23 5.16 -6.87
C ARG A 262 -1.05 5.70 -7.66
N PHE A 263 0.03 6.10 -7.00
CA PHE A 263 1.27 6.50 -7.66
C PHE A 263 1.83 5.38 -8.53
N LEU A 264 2.04 4.18 -7.95
CA LEU A 264 2.58 3.03 -8.67
C LEU A 264 1.74 2.67 -9.90
N GLU A 265 0.42 2.64 -9.75
CA GLU A 265 -0.49 2.32 -10.84
C GLU A 265 -0.54 3.41 -11.92
N ARG A 266 -0.51 4.70 -11.53
CA ARG A 266 -0.51 5.83 -12.45
C ARG A 266 0.74 5.86 -13.33
N GLU A 267 1.89 5.58 -12.74
CA GLU A 267 3.17 5.52 -13.46
C GLU A 267 3.32 4.21 -14.28
N GLY A 268 2.40 3.26 -14.12
CA GLY A 268 2.30 2.08 -14.97
C GLY A 268 3.25 0.94 -14.59
N TYR A 269 3.69 0.88 -13.33
CA TYR A 269 4.53 -0.22 -12.85
C TYR A 269 3.78 -1.56 -12.90
N ASP A 270 4.52 -2.64 -13.15
CA ASP A 270 4.02 -4.01 -13.05
C ASP A 270 4.11 -4.44 -11.58
N VAL A 271 2.99 -4.33 -10.87
CA VAL A 271 2.92 -4.46 -9.42
C VAL A 271 1.81 -5.41 -8.98
N SER A 272 2.13 -6.24 -7.99
CA SER A 272 1.16 -7.08 -7.27
C SER A 272 1.07 -6.67 -5.81
N TYR A 273 -0.04 -7.02 -5.16
CA TYR A 273 -0.33 -6.65 -3.78
C TYR A 273 -0.70 -7.87 -2.95
N VAL A 274 -0.19 -7.91 -1.72
CA VAL A 274 -0.48 -8.94 -0.72
C VAL A 274 -0.70 -8.29 0.65
N MET A 275 -1.41 -8.98 1.55
CA MET A 275 -1.43 -8.59 2.95
C MET A 275 -0.21 -9.19 3.67
N ASP A 276 0.25 -8.56 4.74
CA ASP A 276 1.26 -9.12 5.66
C ASP A 276 1.03 -10.60 6.04
N SER A 277 -0.21 -11.00 6.30
CA SER A 277 -0.56 -12.40 6.60
C SER A 277 -0.23 -13.38 5.48
N ASP A 278 -0.13 -12.92 4.23
CA ASP A 278 0.27 -13.76 3.09
C ASP A 278 1.78 -14.02 3.09
N VAL A 279 2.56 -12.99 3.43
CA VAL A 279 4.01 -13.08 3.59
C VAL A 279 4.35 -13.91 4.83
N HIS A 280 3.58 -13.81 5.91
CA HIS A 280 3.70 -14.72 7.05
C HIS A 280 3.58 -16.20 6.63
N ARG A 281 2.60 -16.53 5.79
CA ARG A 281 2.37 -17.91 5.32
C ARG A 281 3.41 -18.41 4.31
N ASN A 282 3.92 -17.50 3.49
CA ASN A 282 4.83 -17.80 2.38
C ASN A 282 5.85 -16.66 2.24
N PRO A 283 6.87 -16.61 3.11
CA PRO A 283 7.90 -15.58 3.02
C PRO A 283 8.77 -15.72 1.77
N GLU A 284 8.91 -16.92 1.22
CA GLU A 284 9.72 -17.18 0.02
C GLU A 284 9.17 -16.51 -1.25
N MET A 285 7.89 -16.09 -1.25
CA MET A 285 7.31 -15.37 -2.38
C MET A 285 8.01 -14.03 -2.66
N LEU A 286 8.64 -13.44 -1.65
CA LEU A 286 9.33 -12.15 -1.76
C LEU A 286 10.46 -12.21 -2.79
N GLN A 287 11.21 -13.32 -2.85
CA GLN A 287 12.33 -13.52 -3.78
C GLN A 287 11.93 -13.73 -5.24
N ARG A 288 10.62 -13.81 -5.54
CA ARG A 288 10.12 -14.00 -6.91
C ARG A 288 9.98 -12.70 -7.70
N HIS A 289 10.27 -11.57 -7.08
CA HIS A 289 10.06 -10.22 -7.61
C HIS A 289 11.39 -9.48 -7.66
N ASP A 290 11.52 -8.49 -8.55
CA ASP A 290 12.74 -7.67 -8.66
C ASP A 290 12.84 -6.68 -7.49
N LEU A 291 11.69 -6.18 -7.02
CA LEU A 291 11.56 -5.24 -5.91
C LEU A 291 10.40 -5.64 -4.99
N ILE A 292 10.67 -5.75 -3.69
CA ILE A 292 9.65 -5.86 -2.65
C ILE A 292 9.48 -4.53 -1.90
N ILE A 293 8.24 -4.18 -1.61
CA ILE A 293 7.88 -2.90 -1.01
C ILE A 293 7.02 -3.13 0.23
N SER A 294 7.41 -2.56 1.36
CA SER A 294 6.50 -2.33 2.48
C SER A 294 5.96 -0.90 2.39
N SER A 295 4.65 -0.72 2.53
CA SER A 295 4.01 0.59 2.36
C SER A 295 2.80 0.77 3.28
N GLY A 296 2.54 2.02 3.65
CA GLY A 296 1.49 2.37 4.60
C GLY A 296 2.06 2.56 5.99
N HIS A 297 1.36 2.07 7.02
CA HIS A 297 1.82 2.02 8.40
C HIS A 297 2.06 0.56 8.78
N ASP A 298 3.18 -0.01 8.36
CA ASP A 298 3.45 -1.45 8.41
C ASP A 298 4.25 -1.87 9.65
N GLU A 299 3.71 -1.50 10.81
CA GLU A 299 4.35 -1.56 12.12
C GLU A 299 4.41 -2.95 12.76
N TYR A 300 3.41 -3.81 12.53
CA TYR A 300 3.27 -5.09 13.21
C TYR A 300 3.61 -6.26 12.28
N TRP A 301 4.75 -6.91 12.51
CA TRP A 301 5.23 -8.01 11.68
C TRP A 301 5.39 -9.28 12.50
N SER A 302 5.09 -10.43 11.91
CA SER A 302 5.53 -11.70 12.49
C SER A 302 7.02 -11.93 12.23
N ARG A 303 7.63 -12.78 13.07
CA ARG A 303 9.01 -13.23 12.85
C ARG A 303 9.24 -13.77 11.43
N ALA A 304 8.33 -14.61 10.93
CA ALA A 304 8.42 -15.18 9.59
C ALA A 304 8.43 -14.11 8.47
N GLN A 305 7.71 -13.01 8.65
CA GLN A 305 7.77 -11.88 7.71
C GLN A 305 9.13 -11.19 7.76
N ARG A 306 9.64 -10.89 8.96
CA ARG A 306 10.96 -10.28 9.13
C ARG A 306 12.05 -11.15 8.52
N ASP A 307 12.02 -12.46 8.79
CA ASP A 307 12.92 -13.45 8.18
C ASP A 307 12.82 -13.46 6.65
N GLY A 308 11.60 -13.37 6.10
CA GLY A 308 11.38 -13.32 4.66
C GLY A 308 12.00 -12.11 3.98
N PHE A 309 11.82 -10.91 4.55
CA PHE A 309 12.39 -9.67 4.01
C PHE A 309 13.91 -9.66 4.10
N GLU A 310 14.48 -10.10 5.23
CA GLU A 310 15.93 -10.22 5.38
C GLU A 310 16.50 -11.25 4.40
N ALA A 311 15.89 -12.44 4.29
CA ALA A 311 16.33 -13.45 3.35
C ALA A 311 16.21 -12.99 1.89
N ALA A 312 15.19 -12.19 1.54
CA ALA A 312 15.06 -11.63 0.20
C ALA A 312 16.17 -10.62 -0.10
N ARG A 313 16.43 -9.68 0.82
CA ARG A 313 17.56 -8.75 0.73
C ARG A 313 18.87 -9.52 0.58
N ASP A 314 19.11 -10.50 1.44
CA ASP A 314 20.36 -11.26 1.48
C ASP A 314 20.53 -12.18 0.25
N ALA A 315 19.45 -12.48 -0.46
CA ALA A 315 19.45 -13.16 -1.75
C ALA A 315 19.58 -12.22 -2.97
N GLY A 316 19.70 -10.91 -2.75
CA GLY A 316 19.87 -9.92 -3.82
C GLY A 316 18.57 -9.27 -4.31
N THR A 317 17.42 -9.49 -3.66
CA THR A 317 16.16 -8.81 -3.99
C THR A 317 16.20 -7.37 -3.45
N ASN A 318 15.88 -6.39 -4.29
CA ASN A 318 15.82 -4.99 -3.85
C ASN A 318 14.63 -4.75 -2.92
N VAL A 319 14.78 -3.83 -1.97
CA VAL A 319 13.76 -3.53 -0.96
C VAL A 319 13.47 -2.04 -0.91
N ALA A 320 12.20 -1.66 -0.84
CA ALA A 320 11.80 -0.28 -0.54
C ALA A 320 10.82 -0.23 0.63
N PHE A 321 11.09 0.64 1.60
CA PHE A 321 10.20 0.97 2.70
C PHE A 321 9.60 2.35 2.43
N LEU A 322 8.40 2.37 1.86
CA LEU A 322 7.64 3.60 1.59
C LEU A 322 6.70 3.88 2.77
N ALA A 323 7.29 3.97 3.96
CA ALA A 323 6.63 4.04 5.26
C ALA A 323 7.59 4.63 6.32
N ALA A 324 7.13 4.65 7.57
CA ALA A 324 7.93 4.74 8.78
C ALA A 324 7.39 3.77 9.82
N ASN A 325 8.04 3.68 10.98
CA ASN A 325 7.61 2.84 12.09
C ASN A 325 7.34 1.40 11.61
N THR A 326 8.17 0.90 10.70
CA THR A 326 7.94 -0.34 9.97
C THR A 326 8.69 -1.49 10.62
N ALA A 327 8.04 -2.65 10.74
CA ALA A 327 8.59 -3.81 11.46
C ALA A 327 9.05 -3.47 12.89
N LEU A 328 8.28 -2.63 13.59
CA LEU A 328 8.56 -2.20 14.96
C LEU A 328 8.25 -3.32 15.97
N TRP A 329 7.06 -3.91 15.87
CA TRP A 329 6.56 -4.92 16.81
C TRP A 329 6.57 -6.31 16.18
N GLN A 330 7.21 -7.26 16.86
CA GLN A 330 7.05 -8.68 16.62
C GLN A 330 5.71 -9.15 17.18
N ILE A 331 4.91 -9.78 16.31
CA ILE A 331 3.67 -10.47 16.67
C ILE A 331 3.73 -11.96 16.34
N ARG A 332 2.79 -12.72 16.90
CA ARG A 332 2.52 -14.09 16.48
C ARG A 332 1.14 -14.19 15.83
N TYR A 333 1.03 -15.12 14.89
CA TYR A 333 -0.24 -15.64 14.41
C TYR A 333 -0.49 -16.98 15.10
N GLU A 334 -1.58 -17.09 15.87
CA GLU A 334 -2.03 -18.40 16.41
C GLU A 334 -2.65 -19.26 15.30
N ASP A 335 -3.32 -18.58 14.37
CA ASP A 335 -3.91 -19.11 13.17
C ASP A 335 -4.02 -17.99 12.11
N ASP A 336 -4.72 -18.26 11.01
CA ASP A 336 -4.91 -17.30 9.92
C ASP A 336 -5.75 -16.06 10.29
N ARG A 337 -6.37 -16.05 11.46
CA ARG A 337 -7.40 -15.12 11.92
C ARG A 337 -7.05 -14.41 13.23
N THR A 338 -6.13 -14.94 14.02
CA THR A 338 -5.82 -14.49 15.38
C THR A 338 -4.37 -14.01 15.50
N ILE A 339 -4.20 -12.78 15.96
CA ILE A 339 -2.92 -12.16 16.27
C ILE A 339 -2.73 -12.14 17.79
N VAL A 340 -1.55 -12.50 18.24
CA VAL A 340 -1.08 -12.35 19.62
C VAL A 340 0.02 -11.30 19.67
N GLY A 341 -0.05 -10.39 20.64
CA GLY A 341 0.93 -9.36 20.92
C GLY A 341 0.75 -8.78 22.32
N TYR A 342 1.64 -9.15 23.24
CA TYR A 342 1.73 -8.66 24.62
C TYR A 342 2.44 -7.30 24.61
N LYS A 343 1.76 -6.25 24.15
CA LYS A 343 2.41 -4.95 23.88
C LYS A 343 2.80 -4.19 25.15
N GLU A 344 1.90 -4.16 26.14
CA GLU A 344 2.04 -3.34 27.35
C GLU A 344 2.59 -4.15 28.55
N ASN A 345 2.79 -5.45 28.37
CA ASN A 345 3.07 -6.47 29.39
C ASN A 345 3.86 -7.65 28.77
N VAL A 346 4.94 -7.36 28.03
CA VAL A 346 5.78 -8.36 27.35
C VAL A 346 6.24 -9.47 28.30
N GLU A 347 6.50 -9.14 29.56
CA GLU A 347 6.91 -10.07 30.61
C GLU A 347 5.87 -11.15 30.94
N ASP A 348 4.59 -10.91 30.63
CA ASP A 348 3.49 -11.86 30.81
C ASP A 348 3.28 -12.76 29.58
N ASP A 349 4.06 -12.56 28.51
CA ASP A 349 4.03 -13.40 27.33
C ASP A 349 4.44 -14.85 27.69
N PRO A 350 3.60 -15.87 27.42
CA PRO A 350 3.94 -17.28 27.66
C PRO A 350 5.19 -17.76 26.89
N MET A 351 5.62 -17.01 25.87
CA MET A 351 6.82 -17.26 25.07
C MET A 351 7.95 -16.26 25.35
N ALA A 352 7.89 -15.53 26.47
CA ALA A 352 8.96 -14.64 26.91
C ALA A 352 10.31 -15.39 27.01
N ASP A 353 11.41 -14.67 26.75
CA ASP A 353 12.77 -15.17 26.65
C ASP A 353 13.01 -16.19 25.51
N THR A 354 12.08 -16.30 24.55
CA THR A 354 12.24 -17.14 23.35
C THR A 354 12.26 -16.31 22.06
N GLN A 355 12.69 -16.92 20.96
CA GLN A 355 12.66 -16.30 19.62
C GLN A 355 11.24 -15.91 19.16
N ASP A 356 10.21 -16.49 19.77
CA ASP A 356 8.81 -16.27 19.40
C ASP A 356 8.11 -15.27 20.34
N GLU A 357 8.83 -14.65 21.29
CA GLU A 357 8.35 -13.56 22.15
C GLU A 357 7.72 -12.43 21.31
N THR A 358 6.63 -11.85 21.80
CA THR A 358 6.04 -10.64 21.21
C THR A 358 6.59 -9.41 21.90
N GLY A 359 6.85 -8.34 21.15
CA GLY A 359 7.54 -7.17 21.69
C GLY A 359 8.16 -6.32 20.59
N LEU A 360 8.93 -5.32 20.98
CA LEU A 360 9.72 -4.55 20.01
C LEU A 360 10.82 -5.44 19.45
N PHE A 361 10.99 -5.48 18.12
CA PHE A 361 12.04 -6.32 17.50
C PHE A 361 13.43 -6.02 18.06
N ARG A 362 13.72 -4.75 18.37
CA ARG A 362 14.99 -4.31 18.98
C ARG A 362 15.20 -4.73 20.43
N ASP A 363 14.15 -5.13 21.14
CA ASP A 363 14.20 -5.45 22.57
C ASP A 363 14.00 -6.96 22.84
N LEU A 364 13.85 -7.78 21.80
CA LEU A 364 13.75 -9.23 21.91
C LEU A 364 15.02 -9.86 22.50
N PRO A 365 14.94 -11.11 23.00
CA PRO A 365 16.12 -11.84 23.51
C PRO A 365 17.27 -11.99 22.50
N ASP A 366 16.92 -12.06 21.20
CA ASP A 366 17.84 -11.90 20.07
C ASP A 366 17.46 -10.61 19.33
N PRO A 367 18.03 -9.45 19.72
CA PRO A 367 17.65 -8.14 19.20
C PRO A 367 17.80 -8.05 17.69
N ARG A 368 16.75 -7.55 17.01
CA ARG A 368 16.73 -7.30 15.56
C ARG A 368 16.29 -5.87 15.26
N PRO A 369 17.10 -4.87 15.62
CA PRO A 369 16.71 -3.48 15.47
C PRO A 369 16.38 -3.15 14.01
N GLU A 370 15.43 -2.26 13.81
CA GLU A 370 14.82 -1.99 12.50
C GLU A 370 15.86 -1.43 11.51
N CYS A 371 16.75 -0.58 11.99
CA CYS A 371 17.88 0.02 11.26
C CYS A 371 18.80 -0.99 10.57
N GLU A 372 18.95 -2.21 11.09
CA GLU A 372 19.76 -3.25 10.41
C GLU A 372 19.15 -3.69 9.08
N LEU A 373 17.84 -3.59 8.94
CA LEU A 373 17.11 -3.90 7.71
C LEU A 373 16.75 -2.62 6.94
N LEU A 374 16.29 -1.57 7.61
CA LEU A 374 15.73 -0.37 7.00
C LEU A 374 16.77 0.74 6.78
N GLY A 375 17.90 0.72 7.48
CA GLY A 375 18.86 1.83 7.56
C GLY A 375 18.43 2.98 8.47
N VAL A 376 17.17 3.00 8.91
CA VAL A 376 16.60 3.97 9.85
C VAL A 376 15.79 3.24 10.92
N MET A 377 15.68 3.86 12.09
CA MET A 377 14.94 3.36 13.25
C MET A 377 14.54 4.54 14.12
N GLY A 378 13.29 4.61 14.58
CA GLY A 378 12.89 5.61 15.56
C GLY A 378 11.39 5.82 15.60
N THR A 379 10.95 6.70 16.49
CA THR A 379 9.57 7.20 16.48
C THR A 379 9.58 8.67 16.84
N GLY A 380 10.05 9.49 15.90
CA GLY A 380 9.51 10.84 15.83
C GLY A 380 8.02 10.73 15.53
N ALA A 381 7.17 11.50 16.21
CA ALA A 381 5.72 11.32 16.12
C ALA A 381 4.97 12.60 16.45
N GLY A 382 3.89 12.88 15.75
CA GLY A 382 2.98 13.96 16.10
C GLY A 382 1.66 13.90 15.33
N ARG A 383 0.55 14.02 16.08
CA ARG A 383 -0.83 13.95 15.56
C ARG A 383 -1.08 14.88 14.37
N GLU A 384 -0.50 16.06 14.48
CA GLU A 384 -0.59 17.18 13.54
C GLU A 384 0.83 17.64 13.14
N ALA A 385 1.80 16.72 13.13
CA ALA A 385 3.14 17.03 12.69
C ALA A 385 3.27 16.76 11.19
N ALA A 386 3.68 17.78 10.45
CA ALA A 386 4.08 17.63 9.05
C ALA A 386 5.37 18.42 8.76
N PRO A 387 6.53 18.07 9.35
CA PRO A 387 7.78 18.79 9.08
C PRO A 387 8.25 18.59 7.63
N ASN A 388 9.24 19.39 7.26
CA ASN A 388 9.81 19.39 5.91
C ASN A 388 11.07 18.54 5.90
N TYR A 389 11.26 17.76 4.83
CA TYR A 389 12.60 17.27 4.52
C TYR A 389 13.42 18.37 3.86
N THR A 390 14.72 18.35 4.11
CA THR A 390 15.74 19.15 3.42
C THR A 390 16.65 18.24 2.62
N VAL A 391 16.94 18.61 1.37
CA VAL A 391 17.87 17.85 0.50
C VAL A 391 19.30 17.96 1.03
N VAL A 392 19.91 16.80 1.24
CA VAL A 392 21.32 16.67 1.64
C VAL A 392 22.22 16.90 0.42
N GLU A 393 23.24 17.75 0.56
CA GLU A 393 24.14 18.13 -0.52
C GLU A 393 24.89 16.93 -1.11
N ASP A 394 25.43 16.07 -0.24
CA ASP A 394 26.24 14.90 -0.63
C ASP A 394 25.46 13.88 -1.48
N ALA A 395 24.13 13.88 -1.41
CA ALA A 395 23.30 12.98 -2.19
C ALA A 395 23.06 13.44 -3.63
N LEU A 396 23.38 14.70 -3.99
CA LEU A 396 23.04 15.27 -5.30
C LEU A 396 23.73 14.58 -6.48
N ASP A 397 24.90 13.99 -6.25
CA ASP A 397 25.63 13.22 -7.27
C ASP A 397 25.07 11.81 -7.47
N HIS A 398 24.23 11.33 -6.55
CA HIS A 398 23.59 10.02 -6.65
C HIS A 398 22.70 9.94 -7.91
N PRO A 399 22.72 8.82 -8.66
CA PRO A 399 21.91 8.69 -9.87
C PRO A 399 20.42 8.98 -9.68
N TRP A 400 19.88 8.72 -8.48
CA TRP A 400 18.46 8.98 -8.17
C TRP A 400 18.11 10.48 -8.06
N MET A 401 19.09 11.36 -7.82
CA MET A 401 18.87 12.82 -7.78
C MET A 401 18.90 13.47 -9.18
N ARG A 402 19.33 12.73 -10.22
CA ARG A 402 19.43 13.28 -11.58
C ARG A 402 18.09 13.69 -12.14
N ASN A 403 18.04 14.86 -12.78
CA ASN A 403 16.85 15.42 -13.44
C ASN A 403 15.63 15.60 -12.52
N THR A 404 15.82 15.57 -11.20
CA THR A 404 14.76 15.87 -10.23
C THR A 404 14.48 17.37 -10.14
N GLY A 405 15.52 18.19 -10.36
CA GLY A 405 15.50 19.64 -10.17
C GLY A 405 15.80 20.08 -8.74
N PHE A 406 16.08 19.15 -7.82
CA PHE A 406 16.53 19.47 -6.47
C PHE A 406 17.93 20.10 -6.45
N LYS A 407 18.14 20.96 -5.46
CA LYS A 407 19.43 21.53 -5.06
C LYS A 407 19.66 21.30 -3.58
N ALA A 408 20.91 21.44 -3.14
CA ALA A 408 21.25 21.36 -1.71
C ALA A 408 20.43 22.38 -0.91
N GLY A 409 19.84 21.94 0.20
CA GLY A 409 19.00 22.80 1.04
C GLY A 409 17.58 23.05 0.51
N ASP A 410 17.21 22.53 -0.67
CA ASP A 410 15.81 22.56 -1.11
C ASP A 410 14.94 21.77 -0.11
N THR A 411 13.75 22.30 0.19
CA THR A 411 12.80 21.59 1.05
C THR A 411 11.74 20.85 0.27
N VAL A 412 11.28 19.73 0.83
CA VAL A 412 10.05 19.05 0.46
C VAL A 412 9.03 19.31 1.57
N VAL A 413 8.03 20.12 1.26
CA VAL A 413 7.11 20.65 2.26
C VAL A 413 6.16 19.56 2.76
N GLY A 414 6.09 19.38 4.08
CA GLY A 414 5.10 18.54 4.76
C GLY A 414 5.08 17.08 4.32
N CYS A 415 6.26 16.51 4.13
CA CYS A 415 6.46 15.12 3.70
C CYS A 415 6.89 14.19 4.85
N ILE A 416 6.94 14.71 6.08
CA ILE A 416 7.24 13.97 7.30
C ILE A 416 5.95 13.84 8.11
N GLY A 417 5.77 12.78 8.90
CA GLY A 417 4.61 12.61 9.80
C GLY A 417 3.56 11.64 9.25
N HIS A 418 2.58 11.14 9.99
CA HIS A 418 2.34 11.25 11.44
C HIS A 418 3.50 10.75 12.30
N GLU A 419 4.23 9.75 11.81
CA GLU A 419 5.40 9.15 12.44
C GLU A 419 6.54 9.08 11.42
N TRP A 420 7.77 9.11 11.94
CA TRP A 420 9.00 9.10 11.15
C TRP A 420 10.17 8.45 11.88
N ASP A 421 11.09 7.95 11.07
CA ASP A 421 12.29 7.23 11.48
C ASP A 421 13.53 8.07 11.14
N TYR A 422 14.63 7.81 11.85
CA TYR A 422 15.91 8.49 11.67
C TYR A 422 17.08 7.52 11.74
N ILE A 423 18.26 7.97 11.33
CA ILE A 423 19.47 7.15 11.38
C ILE A 423 19.89 6.91 12.83
N ARG A 424 20.23 5.66 13.12
CA ARG A 424 20.74 5.20 14.41
C ARG A 424 22.14 4.64 14.23
N GLU A 425 23.15 5.40 14.66
CA GLU A 425 24.57 5.08 14.43
C GLU A 425 25.01 3.72 15.00
N ASP A 426 24.31 3.23 16.02
CA ASP A 426 24.60 1.97 16.71
C ASP A 426 24.21 0.71 15.93
N CYS A 427 23.39 0.84 14.88
CA CYS A 427 22.82 -0.30 14.16
C CYS A 427 22.61 -0.09 12.65
N ALA A 428 22.63 1.16 12.15
CA ALA A 428 22.51 1.42 10.73
C ALA A 428 23.71 0.83 9.96
N PRO A 429 23.51 0.38 8.69
CA PRO A 429 24.60 -0.05 7.83
C PRO A 429 25.68 1.02 7.72
N SER A 430 26.96 0.61 7.74
CA SER A 430 28.10 1.55 7.83
C SER A 430 28.22 2.49 6.63
N GLU A 431 27.78 2.03 5.46
CA GLU A 431 27.76 2.82 4.22
C GLU A 431 26.31 3.06 3.81
N LEU A 432 25.81 4.27 4.07
CA LEU A 432 24.45 4.69 3.72
C LEU A 432 24.49 6.08 3.09
N THR A 433 23.56 6.34 2.17
CA THR A 433 23.34 7.66 1.57
C THR A 433 22.07 8.27 2.15
N THR A 434 22.17 9.43 2.79
CA THR A 434 21.02 10.23 3.23
C THR A 434 20.61 11.19 2.13
N PHE A 435 19.41 11.05 1.58
CA PHE A 435 18.90 11.94 0.53
C PHE A 435 18.21 13.16 1.09
N PHE A 436 17.43 12.93 2.14
CA PHE A 436 16.58 13.91 2.77
C PHE A 436 16.71 13.80 4.27
N HIS A 437 16.86 14.94 4.93
CA HIS A 437 17.06 15.02 6.36
C HIS A 437 16.18 16.10 6.97
N TYR A 438 15.72 15.86 8.19
CA TYR A 438 15.13 16.83 9.10
C TYR A 438 15.87 16.76 10.42
N GLU A 439 16.30 17.92 10.90
CA GLU A 439 17.03 18.08 12.17
C GLU A 439 16.04 18.42 13.28
N GLU A 440 16.11 17.73 14.40
CA GLU A 440 15.30 18.00 15.58
C GLU A 440 15.45 19.46 16.05
N GLY A 441 14.36 20.06 16.51
CA GLY A 441 14.33 21.45 16.94
C GLY A 441 14.40 22.48 15.79
N THR A 442 14.44 22.04 14.53
CA THR A 442 14.44 22.94 13.35
C THR A 442 13.10 23.00 12.63
N ALA A 443 12.08 22.30 13.12
CA ALA A 443 10.74 22.46 12.60
C ALA A 443 10.36 23.93 12.57
N ASP A 444 9.81 24.37 11.43
CA ASP A 444 9.04 25.61 11.41
C ASP A 444 8.08 25.60 12.60
N GLU A 445 7.90 26.74 13.25
CA GLU A 445 6.93 26.95 14.35
C GLU A 445 5.46 26.62 13.96
N ASP A 446 5.26 26.11 12.74
CA ASP A 446 4.03 25.57 12.15
C ASP A 446 3.74 24.10 12.54
N LEU A 447 4.61 23.42 13.31
CA LEU A 447 4.15 22.30 14.15
C LEU A 447 3.23 22.92 15.21
N LEU A 448 1.91 22.73 15.08
CA LEU A 448 0.93 23.42 15.92
C LEU A 448 1.37 23.43 17.40
N PRO A 449 1.49 24.60 18.06
CA PRO A 449 2.02 24.75 19.43
C PRO A 449 1.16 24.03 20.51
N THR A 450 0.08 23.37 20.10
CA THR A 450 -0.85 22.62 20.94
C THR A 450 -0.73 21.09 20.80
N SER A 451 0.06 20.57 19.85
CA SER A 451 0.16 19.13 19.63
C SER A 451 1.25 18.50 20.51
N VAL A 452 0.90 17.43 21.24
CA VAL A 452 1.89 16.56 21.87
C VAL A 452 2.63 15.84 20.75
N HIS A 453 3.91 16.11 20.61
CA HIS A 453 4.77 15.48 19.62
C HIS A 453 6.12 15.10 20.24
N ARG A 454 6.71 14.05 19.70
CA ARG A 454 8.10 13.67 19.93
C ARG A 454 8.90 14.19 18.75
N ASP A 455 9.47 15.37 18.91
CA ASP A 455 10.42 15.92 17.95
C ASP A 455 11.71 15.09 17.99
N ALA A 456 12.16 14.70 16.81
CA ALA A 456 13.35 13.88 16.59
C ALA A 456 13.76 14.06 15.14
N ASN A 457 15.01 13.75 14.82
CA ASN A 457 15.47 13.72 13.44
C ASN A 457 14.55 12.88 12.54
N ALA A 458 14.61 13.11 11.23
CA ALA A 458 13.99 12.23 10.25
C ALA A 458 14.92 12.06 9.05
N ASP A 459 15.02 10.85 8.51
CA ASP A 459 15.95 10.56 7.41
C ASP A 459 15.30 9.68 6.34
N ALA A 460 15.49 10.04 5.06
CA ALA A 460 15.25 9.15 3.94
C ALA A 460 16.60 8.69 3.37
N VAL A 461 16.84 7.38 3.40
CA VAL A 461 18.17 6.80 3.19
C VAL A 461 18.15 5.68 2.15
N ALA A 462 19.33 5.35 1.62
CA ALA A 462 19.56 4.06 0.97
C ALA A 462 20.90 3.46 1.34
N TYR A 463 21.00 2.14 1.22
CA TYR A 463 22.26 1.41 1.33
C TYR A 463 22.28 0.22 0.37
N GLU A 464 23.47 -0.30 0.11
CA GLU A 464 23.69 -1.55 -0.63
C GLU A 464 24.05 -2.65 0.35
N ALA A 465 23.26 -3.73 0.37
CA ALA A 465 23.54 -4.91 1.19
C ALA A 465 24.71 -5.72 0.60
N SER A 466 25.32 -6.58 1.42
CA SER A 466 26.44 -7.43 0.97
C SER A 466 26.11 -8.37 -0.19
N SER A 467 24.83 -8.63 -0.43
CA SER A 467 24.28 -9.40 -1.55
C SER A 467 24.23 -8.62 -2.87
N GLY A 468 24.48 -7.30 -2.85
CA GLY A 468 24.22 -6.37 -3.94
C GLY A 468 22.78 -5.83 -3.98
N ALA A 469 21.91 -6.25 -3.05
CA ALA A 469 20.57 -5.67 -2.94
C ALA A 469 20.62 -4.20 -2.51
N HIS A 470 19.96 -3.32 -3.24
CA HIS A 470 19.72 -1.96 -2.82
C HIS A 470 18.47 -1.89 -1.93
N VAL A 471 18.61 -1.19 -0.81
CA VAL A 471 17.51 -0.90 0.12
C VAL A 471 17.28 0.60 0.19
N PHE A 472 16.05 1.04 0.03
CA PHE A 472 15.64 2.44 0.17
C PHE A 472 14.55 2.58 1.23
N SER A 473 14.67 3.57 2.11
CA SER A 473 13.67 3.88 3.13
C SER A 473 13.30 5.35 3.07
N THR A 474 11.99 5.63 3.04
CA THR A 474 11.50 7.01 3.08
C THR A 474 11.53 7.60 4.48
N GLY A 475 11.55 6.75 5.53
CA GLY A 475 11.60 7.15 6.94
C GLY A 475 10.42 8.02 7.37
N SER A 476 9.30 7.98 6.65
CA SER A 476 8.14 8.84 6.91
C SER A 476 6.85 8.21 6.36
N LEU A 477 5.79 8.21 7.17
CA LEU A 477 4.43 7.88 6.71
C LEU A 477 3.90 8.89 5.68
N GLY A 478 4.35 10.13 5.78
CA GLY A 478 3.81 11.29 5.06
C GLY A 478 4.45 11.50 3.70
N TYR A 479 5.54 10.78 3.42
CA TYR A 479 6.25 10.84 2.14
C TYR A 479 5.29 10.60 0.97
N ASN A 480 4.41 9.59 1.12
CA ASN A 480 3.51 9.16 0.05
C ASN A 480 2.42 10.19 -0.28
N TRP A 481 2.03 11.05 0.67
CA TRP A 481 1.04 12.12 0.44
C TRP A 481 1.50 13.07 -0.67
N ARG A 482 2.80 13.27 -0.79
CA ARG A 482 3.43 14.14 -1.80
C ARG A 482 3.58 13.50 -3.17
N LEU A 483 3.25 12.20 -3.32
CA LEU A 483 3.35 11.47 -4.59
C LEU A 483 2.04 11.47 -5.38
N ASP A 484 0.91 11.50 -4.71
CA ASP A 484 -0.42 11.31 -5.30
C ASP A 484 -1.29 12.56 -5.13
N PRO A 485 -1.84 13.15 -6.21
CA PRO A 485 -2.66 14.36 -6.11
C PRO A 485 -3.96 14.12 -5.38
N ASP A 486 -4.34 15.08 -4.52
CA ASP A 486 -5.58 15.15 -3.74
C ASP A 486 -6.82 14.70 -4.53
N PRO A 487 -7.30 13.48 -4.28
CA PRO A 487 -8.70 13.21 -4.52
C PRO A 487 -9.49 13.77 -3.33
N SER A 488 -10.62 14.42 -3.58
CA SER A 488 -11.44 15.09 -2.54
C SER A 488 -11.69 14.28 -1.25
N TRP A 489 -11.63 12.94 -1.32
CA TRP A 489 -11.68 12.04 -0.15
C TRP A 489 -10.44 12.11 0.75
N ALA A 490 -9.21 12.28 0.24
CA ALA A 490 -7.98 12.26 1.04
C ALA A 490 -7.98 13.37 2.08
N SER A 491 -8.49 14.53 1.68
CA SER A 491 -8.71 15.66 2.57
C SER A 491 -9.70 15.37 3.73
N THR A 492 -10.45 14.26 3.72
CA THR A 492 -11.44 13.94 4.76
C THR A 492 -10.98 12.85 5.74
N ILE A 493 -9.74 12.38 5.58
CA ILE A 493 -9.20 11.25 6.34
C ILE A 493 -8.10 11.74 7.26
N TRP A 494 -8.17 11.35 8.52
CA TRP A 494 -7.09 11.61 9.47
C TRP A 494 -5.80 10.86 9.05
N PRO A 495 -4.59 11.45 9.16
CA PRO A 495 -4.32 12.76 9.74
C PRO A 495 -4.45 13.93 8.76
N LEU A 496 -4.56 13.67 7.45
CA LEU A 496 -4.65 14.69 6.40
C LEU A 496 -5.81 15.69 6.60
N SER A 497 -6.92 15.25 7.20
CA SER A 497 -8.05 16.12 7.55
C SER A 497 -7.65 17.25 8.49
N ASP A 498 -6.73 16.96 9.41
CA ASP A 498 -6.26 17.90 10.43
C ASP A 498 -5.06 18.67 9.84
N ILE A 499 -4.14 17.96 9.16
CA ILE A 499 -2.94 18.55 8.54
C ILE A 499 -3.25 19.65 7.54
N LYS A 500 -4.23 19.42 6.67
CA LYS A 500 -4.55 20.36 5.59
C LYS A 500 -5.06 21.72 6.07
N GLU A 501 -5.56 21.83 7.30
CA GLU A 501 -6.10 23.08 7.83
C GLU A 501 -5.00 24.13 8.04
N TYR A 502 -3.78 23.69 8.34
CA TYR A 502 -2.62 24.56 8.55
C TYR A 502 -1.53 24.39 7.48
N LYS A 503 -1.41 23.21 6.86
CA LYS A 503 -0.41 22.92 5.81
C LYS A 503 -1.06 22.33 4.56
N PRO A 504 -1.88 23.10 3.83
CA PRO A 504 -2.61 22.62 2.66
C PRO A 504 -1.70 22.11 1.54
N GLU A 505 -0.43 22.53 1.53
CA GLU A 505 0.57 22.07 0.58
C GLU A 505 0.66 20.56 0.57
N VAL A 506 0.51 19.86 1.71
CA VAL A 506 0.62 18.39 1.83
C VAL A 506 -0.26 17.64 0.80
N LEU A 507 -1.39 18.23 0.42
CA LEU A 507 -2.33 17.68 -0.58
C LEU A 507 -1.89 17.90 -2.04
N THR A 508 -0.87 18.73 -2.27
CA THR A 508 -0.31 19.04 -3.58
C THR A 508 0.95 18.22 -3.83
N PRO A 509 1.04 17.43 -4.91
CA PRO A 509 2.24 16.64 -5.17
C PRO A 509 3.49 17.48 -5.42
N ASP A 510 4.64 17.02 -4.93
CA ASP A 510 5.94 17.60 -5.29
C ASP A 510 6.48 16.88 -6.53
N LYS A 511 6.56 17.60 -7.66
CA LYS A 511 7.05 17.03 -8.92
C LYS A 511 8.51 16.58 -8.86
N ARG A 512 9.34 17.24 -8.04
CA ARG A 512 10.75 16.88 -7.84
C ARG A 512 10.82 15.57 -7.04
N LEU A 513 10.00 15.44 -5.99
CA LEU A 513 9.89 14.20 -5.24
C LEU A 513 9.37 13.05 -6.11
N GLN A 514 8.32 13.26 -6.91
CA GLN A 514 7.84 12.26 -7.88
C GLN A 514 8.92 11.84 -8.88
N ALA A 515 9.74 12.77 -9.35
CA ALA A 515 10.87 12.46 -10.23
C ALA A 515 11.94 11.62 -9.51
N PHE A 516 12.28 11.98 -8.27
CA PHE A 516 13.18 11.22 -7.42
C PHE A 516 12.66 9.78 -7.21
N THR A 517 11.42 9.62 -6.73
CA THR A 517 10.81 8.31 -6.50
C THR A 517 10.74 7.47 -7.77
N ARG A 518 10.48 8.08 -8.94
CA ARG A 518 10.59 7.39 -10.23
C ARG A 518 12.01 6.88 -10.49
N ASN A 519 13.03 7.68 -10.23
CA ASN A 519 14.40 7.24 -10.44
C ASN A 519 14.74 6.06 -9.51
N VAL A 520 14.34 6.12 -8.23
CA VAL A 520 14.48 5.02 -7.27
C VAL A 520 13.82 3.75 -7.80
N LEU A 521 12.51 3.80 -8.05
CA LEU A 521 11.74 2.62 -8.45
C LEU A 521 12.19 2.06 -9.81
N ASN A 522 12.61 2.92 -10.75
CA ASN A 522 13.15 2.48 -12.04
C ASN A 522 14.48 1.75 -11.92
N ASP A 523 15.26 2.08 -10.90
CA ASP A 523 16.52 1.42 -10.64
C ASP A 523 16.31 0.11 -9.89
N LEU A 524 15.54 0.15 -8.80
CA LEU A 524 15.27 -1.00 -7.94
C LEU A 524 14.46 -2.11 -8.63
N GLN A 525 13.68 -1.82 -9.67
CA GLN A 525 12.95 -2.84 -10.44
C GLN A 525 13.82 -3.61 -11.46
N LYS A 526 15.14 -3.43 -11.42
CA LYS A 526 16.09 -4.21 -12.21
C LYS A 526 16.67 -5.31 -11.31
N PRO A 527 16.83 -6.53 -11.81
CA PRO A 527 17.52 -7.58 -11.07
C PRO A 527 19.00 -7.19 -10.87
N ASN A 528 19.54 -7.56 -9.71
CA ASN A 528 20.96 -7.39 -9.38
C ASN A 528 21.84 -8.48 -9.99
#